data_AF-E1ZNF4-F1
#
_entry.id   AF-E1ZNF4-F1
#
_cell.length_a   1.000
_cell.length_b   1.000
_cell.length_c   1.000
_cell.angle_alpha   90.00
_cell.angle_beta   90.00
_cell.angle_gamma   90.00
#
_symmetry.space_group_name_H-M   'P 1'
#
loop_
_entity.id
_entity.type
_entity.pdbx_description
1 polymer ?
#
loop_
_entity_poly.entity_id
_entity_poly.type
_entity_poly.pdbx_seq_one_letter_code
_entity_poly.pdbx_strand_id
1 'polypeptide(L)'
;IVIADCSLPDMPLIYANEGFTRMTGYGRHAVLGRNCRFLQNPPAGTTANAAGAGTDPEVVAALRESIAAGLPCVVQLMNYKRNGDPFINYLSLNPVHDTGGRLTHYVGVQV
;
A
#
# COMPACT_ATOMS: atom_id res chain seq x y z
N ILE A 1 8.06 4.92 -2.35
CA ILE A 1 7.45 5.08 -3.70
C ILE A 1 7.22 3.70 -4.29
N VAL A 2 5.99 3.44 -4.69
CA VAL A 2 5.57 2.22 -5.39
C VAL A 2 4.67 2.59 -6.57
N ILE A 3 4.59 1.70 -7.56
CA ILE A 3 3.64 1.84 -8.67
C ILE A 3 2.84 0.55 -8.76
N ALA A 4 1.51 0.67 -8.74
CA ALA A 4 0.56 -0.43 -8.95
C ALA A 4 -0.03 -0.36 -10.35
N ASP A 5 -0.18 -1.49 -11.01
CA ASP A 5 -0.80 -1.60 -12.34
C ASP A 5 -2.31 -1.86 -12.19
N CYS A 6 -3.13 -0.88 -12.58
CA CYS A 6 -4.58 -0.95 -12.46
C CYS A 6 -5.25 -1.82 -13.55
N SER A 7 -4.51 -2.20 -14.60
CA SER A 7 -5.01 -3.05 -15.68
C SER A 7 -4.98 -4.54 -15.33
N LEU A 8 -4.24 -4.91 -14.29
CA LEU A 8 -4.10 -6.28 -13.83
C LEU A 8 -5.03 -6.59 -12.65
N PRO A 9 -5.52 -7.85 -12.53
CA PRO A 9 -6.31 -8.27 -11.38
C PRO A 9 -5.57 -7.99 -10.07
N ASP A 10 -6.31 -7.47 -9.09
CA ASP A 10 -5.81 -7.16 -7.75
C ASP A 10 -4.80 -5.99 -7.65
N MET A 11 -4.55 -5.26 -8.73
CA MET A 11 -3.66 -4.08 -8.76
C MET A 11 -2.26 -4.36 -8.15
N PRO A 12 -1.49 -5.29 -8.72
CA PRO A 12 -0.19 -5.68 -8.19
C PRO A 12 0.83 -4.55 -8.33
N LEU A 13 1.78 -4.49 -7.39
CA LEU A 13 2.94 -3.61 -7.50
C LEU A 13 3.87 -4.07 -8.63
N ILE A 14 4.16 -3.18 -9.57
CA ILE A 14 5.13 -3.39 -10.66
C ILE A 14 6.45 -2.66 -10.41
N TYR A 15 6.46 -1.74 -9.45
CA TYR A 15 7.66 -1.01 -9.05
C TYR A 15 7.64 -0.73 -7.54
N ALA A 16 8.83 -0.79 -6.93
CA ALA A 16 9.08 -0.36 -5.56
C ALA A 16 10.51 0.18 -5.46
N ASN A 17 10.65 1.40 -4.94
CA ASN A 17 11.96 2.03 -4.75
C ASN A 17 12.65 1.54 -3.47
N GLU A 18 13.96 1.84 -3.35
CA GLU A 18 14.76 1.45 -2.18
C GLU A 18 14.21 2.03 -0.87
N GLY A 19 13.72 3.27 -0.90
CA GLY A 19 13.09 3.90 0.26
C GLY A 19 11.94 3.08 0.83
N PHE A 20 11.04 2.60 -0.03
CA PHE A 20 9.94 1.70 0.38
C PHE A 20 10.47 0.38 0.96
N THR A 21 11.47 -0.23 0.33
CA THR A 21 12.04 -1.49 0.83
C THR A 21 12.71 -1.34 2.19
N ARG A 22 13.43 -0.23 2.41
CA ARG A 22 14.07 0.08 3.68
C ARG A 22 13.05 0.37 4.78
N MET A 23 12.00 1.12 4.47
CA MET A 23 10.95 1.47 5.42
C MET A 23 10.13 0.24 5.87
N THR A 24 9.76 -0.63 4.93
CA THR A 24 8.90 -1.78 5.20
C THR A 24 9.67 -3.04 5.61
N GLY A 25 10.96 -3.12 5.31
CA GLY A 25 11.79 -4.32 5.50
C GLY A 25 11.52 -5.43 4.47
N TYR A 26 10.66 -5.20 3.48
CA TYR A 26 10.43 -6.14 2.38
C TYR A 26 11.32 -5.80 1.17
N GLY A 27 12.10 -6.78 0.71
CA GLY A 27 12.85 -6.64 -0.54
C GLY A 27 11.94 -6.62 -1.77
N ARG A 28 12.43 -6.07 -2.89
CA ARG A 28 11.67 -5.96 -4.15
C ARG A 28 11.03 -7.28 -4.60
N HIS A 29 11.78 -8.37 -4.53
CA HIS A 29 11.30 -9.71 -4.90
C HIS A 29 10.07 -10.18 -4.09
N ALA A 30 9.90 -9.66 -2.87
CA ALA A 30 8.82 -10.06 -1.98
C ALA A 30 7.55 -9.21 -2.16
N VAL A 31 7.63 -8.09 -2.89
CA VAL A 31 6.54 -7.11 -3.02
C VAL A 31 6.03 -6.97 -4.45
N LEU A 32 6.89 -7.18 -5.45
CA LEU A 32 6.48 -7.14 -6.86
C LEU A 32 5.49 -8.27 -7.16
N GLY A 33 4.45 -7.96 -7.92
CA GLY A 33 3.37 -8.89 -8.25
C GLY A 33 2.29 -9.05 -7.17
N ARG A 34 2.36 -8.28 -6.07
CA ARG A 34 1.39 -8.35 -4.96
C ARG A 34 0.69 -7.02 -4.77
N ASN A 35 -0.57 -7.05 -4.32
CA ASN A 35 -1.24 -5.86 -3.85
C ASN A 35 -0.60 -5.35 -2.54
N CYS A 36 -0.45 -4.04 -2.40
CA CYS A 36 0.20 -3.40 -1.24
C CYS A 36 -0.50 -3.65 0.12
N ARG A 37 -1.75 -4.16 0.13
CA ARG A 37 -2.51 -4.45 1.36
C ARG A 37 -1.84 -5.46 2.30
N PHE A 38 -0.80 -6.17 1.86
CA PHE A 38 -0.01 -7.03 2.77
C PHE A 38 0.60 -6.25 3.95
N LEU A 39 0.74 -4.92 3.84
CA LEU A 39 1.19 -4.07 4.94
C LEU A 39 0.11 -3.84 6.01
N GLN A 40 -1.16 -4.16 5.77
CA GLN A 40 -2.27 -3.89 6.71
C GLN A 40 -2.38 -4.92 7.83
N ASN A 41 -1.60 -6.01 7.77
CA ASN A 41 -1.61 -7.03 8.79
C ASN A 41 -0.18 -7.43 9.17
N PRO A 42 0.07 -7.76 10.44
CA PRO A 42 1.36 -8.31 10.83
C PRO A 42 1.64 -9.62 10.10
N PRO A 43 2.90 -9.90 9.71
CA PRO A 43 3.26 -11.19 9.12
C PRO A 43 2.92 -12.34 10.07
N ALA A 44 2.50 -13.48 9.51
CA ALA A 44 2.22 -14.67 10.29
C ALA A 44 3.43 -15.07 11.16
N GLY A 45 3.18 -15.44 12.42
CA GLY A 45 4.23 -15.81 13.37
C GLY A 45 4.96 -14.63 14.03
N THR A 46 4.52 -13.38 13.80
CA THR A 46 5.04 -12.20 14.52
C THR A 46 4.12 -11.83 15.69
N THR A 47 4.69 -11.34 16.78
CA THR A 47 3.97 -10.96 18.02
C THR A 47 3.64 -9.48 18.03
N ALA A 48 3.06 -8.94 16.95
CA ALA A 48 2.57 -7.56 16.94
C ALA A 48 1.40 -7.34 17.95
N ASN A 49 0.90 -8.44 18.51
CA ASN A 49 -0.31 -8.52 19.31
C ASN A 49 0.03 -8.41 20.81
N ALA A 50 0.35 -7.22 21.28
CA ALA A 50 0.29 -6.94 22.73
C ALA A 50 -0.23 -5.53 23.05
N ALA A 51 -0.10 -4.56 22.14
CA ALA A 51 -0.48 -3.17 22.42
C ALA A 51 -1.17 -2.51 21.21
N GLY A 52 -2.44 -2.87 21.01
CA GLY A 52 -3.52 -2.02 20.47
C GLY A 52 -3.21 -1.02 19.35
N ALA A 53 -3.46 -1.45 18.12
CA ALA A 53 -4.32 -0.79 17.12
C ALA A 53 -4.12 -1.54 15.80
N GLY A 54 -5.14 -2.26 15.34
CA GLY A 54 -5.14 -2.82 13.99
C GLY A 54 -5.19 -1.71 12.94
N THR A 55 -5.01 -2.06 11.67
CA THR A 55 -5.39 -1.12 10.59
C THR A 55 -6.87 -0.78 10.70
N ASP A 56 -7.17 0.51 10.80
CA ASP A 56 -8.55 1.01 10.89
C ASP A 56 -9.35 0.63 9.63
N PRO A 57 -10.43 -0.16 9.77
CA PRO A 57 -11.23 -0.60 8.63
C PRO A 57 -11.96 0.54 7.92
N GLU A 58 -12.30 1.64 8.61
CA GLU A 58 -12.98 2.80 8.01
C GLU A 58 -12.01 3.55 7.07
N VAL A 59 -10.76 3.72 7.50
CA VAL A 59 -9.71 4.30 6.64
C VAL A 59 -9.44 3.42 5.42
N VAL A 60 -9.46 2.09 5.58
CA VAL A 60 -9.29 1.15 4.46
C VAL A 60 -10.48 1.22 3.49
N ALA A 61 -11.71 1.39 4.00
CA ALA A 61 -12.89 1.58 3.17
C ALA A 61 -12.81 2.87 2.35
N ALA A 62 -12.49 4.00 2.98
CA ALA A 62 -12.33 5.29 2.30
C ALA A 62 -11.22 5.26 1.21
N LEU A 63 -10.12 4.55 1.49
CA LEU A 63 -9.05 4.32 0.51
C LEU A 63 -9.57 3.51 -0.69
N ARG A 64 -10.34 2.44 -0.44
CA ARG A 64 -10.92 1.60 -1.49
C ARG A 64 -11.91 2.36 -2.36
N GLU A 65 -12.76 3.18 -1.75
CA GLU A 65 -13.73 4.03 -2.47
C GLU A 65 -13.01 5.02 -3.38
N SER A 66 -11.96 5.68 -2.88
CA SER A 66 -11.15 6.62 -3.67
C SER A 66 -10.47 5.93 -4.86
N ILE A 67 -9.94 4.73 -4.65
CA ILE A 67 -9.34 3.90 -5.70
C ILE A 67 -10.38 3.49 -6.75
N ALA A 68 -11.56 3.05 -6.32
CA ALA A 68 -12.64 2.63 -7.21
C ALA A 68 -13.17 3.81 -8.06
N ALA A 69 -13.15 5.02 -7.51
CA ALA A 69 -13.51 6.25 -8.21
C ALA A 69 -12.40 6.80 -9.12
N GLY A 70 -11.20 6.20 -9.12
CA GLY A 70 -10.06 6.71 -9.90
C GLY A 70 -9.51 8.04 -9.38
N LEU A 71 -9.73 8.36 -8.10
CA LEU A 71 -9.38 9.64 -7.49
C LEU A 71 -8.05 9.57 -6.72
N PRO A 72 -7.37 10.72 -6.52
CA PRO A 72 -6.26 10.81 -5.57
C PRO A 72 -6.77 10.63 -4.13
N CYS A 73 -5.92 10.12 -3.26
CA CYS A 73 -6.26 9.89 -1.85
C CYS A 73 -5.03 10.11 -0.96
N VAL A 74 -5.23 10.71 0.21
CA VAL A 74 -4.21 10.84 1.25
C VAL A 74 -4.81 10.36 2.57
N VAL A 75 -4.20 9.35 3.18
CA VAL A 75 -4.66 8.74 4.42
C VAL A 75 -3.51 8.47 5.37
N GLN A 76 -3.82 8.42 6.66
CA GLN A 76 -2.94 7.91 7.70
C GLN A 76 -3.50 6.56 8.16
N LEU A 77 -2.73 5.49 8.03
CA LEU A 77 -3.17 4.16 8.47
C LEU A 77 -2.05 3.38 9.15
N MET A 78 -2.44 2.52 10.09
CA MET A 78 -1.50 1.58 10.69
C MET A 78 -1.07 0.53 9.66
N ASN A 79 0.23 0.33 9.50
CA ASN A 79 0.83 -0.72 8.69
C ASN A 79 1.90 -1.47 9.48
N TYR A 80 2.35 -2.62 8.98
CA TYR A 80 3.29 -3.50 9.64
C TYR A 80 4.48 -3.81 8.73
N LYS A 81 5.67 -3.69 9.30
CA LYS A 81 6.93 -4.06 8.64
C LYS A 81 7.06 -5.58 8.56
N ARG A 82 8.05 -6.06 7.81
CA ARG A 82 8.36 -7.50 7.66
C ARG A 82 8.71 -8.19 8.98
N ASN A 83 9.24 -7.47 9.96
CA ASN A 83 9.52 -7.99 11.30
C ASN A 83 8.30 -7.96 12.24
N GLY A 84 7.16 -7.42 11.79
CA GLY A 84 5.94 -7.27 12.59
C GLY A 84 5.80 -5.92 13.29
N ASP A 85 6.82 -5.05 13.25
CA ASP A 85 6.72 -3.75 13.91
C ASP A 85 5.62 -2.88 13.27
N PRO A 86 4.70 -2.33 14.07
CA PRO A 86 3.73 -1.37 13.58
C PRO A 86 4.41 -0.05 13.21
N PHE A 87 3.90 0.62 12.19
CA PHE A 87 4.23 2.00 11.87
C PHE A 87 3.02 2.70 11.30
N ILE A 88 2.89 3.99 11.62
CA ILE A 88 1.94 4.86 10.96
C ILE A 88 2.47 5.14 9.56
N ASN A 89 1.69 4.77 8.54
CA ASN A 89 1.99 5.07 7.15
C ASN A 89 1.16 6.28 6.72
N TYR A 90 1.84 7.37 6.37
CA TYR A 90 1.23 8.49 5.66
C TYR A 90 1.23 8.17 4.16
N LEU A 91 0.11 7.64 3.67
CA LEU A 91 -0.04 7.15 2.30
C LEU A 91 -0.67 8.24 1.43
N SER A 92 0.04 8.63 0.37
CA SER A 92 -0.51 9.39 -0.76
C SER A 92 -0.60 8.49 -1.99
N LEU A 93 -1.79 8.40 -2.60
CA LEU A 93 -2.04 7.71 -3.87
C LEU A 93 -2.46 8.73 -4.93
N ASN A 94 -1.79 8.67 -6.09
CA ASN A 94 -2.09 9.53 -7.22
C ASN A 94 -2.38 8.67 -8.47
N PRO A 95 -3.54 8.85 -9.12
CA PRO A 95 -3.90 8.10 -10.32
C PRO A 95 -3.10 8.58 -11.52
N VAL A 96 -2.70 7.65 -12.38
CA VAL A 96 -2.01 7.92 -13.66
C VAL A 96 -2.90 7.43 -14.79
N HIS A 97 -3.19 8.34 -15.71
CA HIS A 97 -4.02 8.07 -16.88
C HIS A 97 -3.17 7.99 -18.15
N ASP A 98 -3.58 7.14 -19.09
CA ASP A 98 -3.02 7.17 -20.44
C ASP A 98 -3.56 8.37 -21.24
N THR A 99 -3.09 8.53 -22.47
CA THR A 99 -3.53 9.61 -23.37
C THR A 99 -5.02 9.55 -23.73
N GLY A 100 -5.68 8.41 -23.51
CA GLY A 100 -7.12 8.23 -23.70
C GLY A 100 -7.94 8.52 -22.44
N GLY A 101 -7.31 8.94 -21.34
CA GLY A 101 -7.99 9.21 -20.07
C GLY A 101 -8.32 7.95 -19.26
N ARG A 102 -7.83 6.76 -19.66
CA ARG A 102 -8.05 5.53 -18.90
C ARG A 102 -7.03 5.43 -17.77
N LEU A 103 -7.49 5.11 -16.57
CA LEU A 103 -6.64 4.82 -15.43
C LEU A 103 -5.76 3.60 -15.72
N THR A 104 -4.45 3.78 -15.67
CA THR A 104 -3.48 2.69 -15.93
C THR A 104 -2.71 2.31 -14.68
N HIS A 105 -2.35 3.26 -13.83
CA HIS A 105 -1.54 3.00 -12.65
C HIS A 105 -1.93 3.89 -11.48
N TYR A 106 -1.52 3.47 -10.29
CA TYR A 106 -1.42 4.35 -9.12
C TYR A 106 0.05 4.51 -8.72
N VAL A 107 0.45 5.75 -8.45
CA VAL A 107 1.72 6.04 -7.78
C VAL A 107 1.45 6.23 -6.29
N GLY A 108 2.11 5.42 -5.46
CA GLY A 108 2.01 5.48 -4.01
C GLY A 108 3.27 6.00 -3.35
N VAL A 109 3.11 6.95 -2.42
CA VAL A 109 4.19 7.46 -1.55
C VAL A 109 3.84 7.13 -0.11
N GLN A 110 4.80 6.57 0.61
CA GLN A 110 4.70 6.22 2.03
C GLN A 110 5.82 6.95 2.77
N VAL A 111 5.48 7.58 3.88
CA VAL A 111 6.39 8.41 4.70
C VAL A 111 6.21 8.06 6.17
#